data_AF-A0A814NVP0-F1
#
_entry.id   AF-A0A814NVP0-F1
#
_cell.length_a   1.000
_cell.length_b   1.000
_cell.length_c   1.000
_cell.angle_alpha   90.00
_cell.angle_beta   90.00
_cell.angle_gamma   90.00
#
_symmetry.space_group_name_H-M   'P 1'
#
loop_
_entity.id
_entity.type
_entity.pdbx_description
1 polymer ?
#
loop_
_entity_poly.entity_id
_entity_poly.type
_entity_poly.pdbx_seq_one_letter_code
_entity_poly.pdbx_strand_id
1 'polypeptide(L)'
;ESSSDSEFNCFAKKALAKWRRNNLKSFADHFEKEWIEGPFSNWQIYQTPPGYSSSNSIIESHNRTVKVSFTLKKRLSILKTLELLQEKCIYICHLNLKLNNEPKINLEIKKGACELADKNFKKIRDSFFLVTVNQIKFHLNLDDLSCECVDYFDKKVCSHLVYMAHKLGFNIGDYKPDGQFVTLKKRGRPRLATNALRKD
;
A
#
# COMPACT_ATOMS: atom_id res chain seq x y z
N GLU A 1 -1.61 -0.53 13.18
CA GLU A 1 -2.93 -0.50 12.50
C GLU A 1 -3.72 -1.70 12.99
N SER A 2 -5.03 -1.56 13.20
CA SER A 2 -5.86 -2.65 13.72
C SER A 2 -6.15 -3.65 12.60
N SER A 3 -5.74 -4.90 12.80
CA SER A 3 -5.91 -6.00 11.84
C SER A 3 -7.26 -6.72 11.99
N SER A 4 -8.06 -6.35 12.99
CA SER A 4 -9.36 -6.95 13.24
C SER A 4 -10.36 -5.97 13.85
N ASP A 5 -11.65 -6.30 13.75
CA ASP A 5 -12.76 -5.55 14.34
C ASP A 5 -12.65 -5.43 15.87
N SER A 6 -12.21 -6.49 16.55
CA SER A 6 -12.06 -6.51 18.01
C SER A 6 -10.94 -5.57 18.48
N GLU A 7 -9.80 -5.57 17.77
CA GLU A 7 -8.69 -4.64 18.02
C GLU A 7 -9.13 -3.20 17.78
N PHE A 8 -9.79 -2.93 16.65
CA PHE A 8 -10.30 -1.61 16.32
C PHE A 8 -11.24 -1.09 17.41
N ASN A 9 -12.23 -1.87 17.80
CA ASN A 9 -13.20 -1.51 18.83
C ASN A 9 -12.55 -1.23 20.19
N CYS A 10 -11.50 -1.98 20.55
CA CYS A 10 -10.72 -1.72 21.76
C CYS A 10 -10.01 -0.36 21.70
N PHE A 11 -9.37 -0.04 20.57
CA PHE A 11 -8.71 1.26 20.37
C PHE A 11 -9.70 2.42 20.32
N ALA A 12 -10.80 2.26 19.58
CA ALA A 12 -11.85 3.27 19.44
C ALA A 12 -12.44 3.65 20.81
N LYS A 13 -12.79 2.67 21.65
CA LYS A 13 -13.28 2.92 23.02
C LYS A 13 -12.29 3.72 23.85
N LYS A 14 -10.99 3.39 23.79
CA LYS A 14 -9.94 4.12 24.51
C LYS A 14 -9.79 5.56 23.99
N ALA A 15 -9.83 5.76 22.68
CA ALA A 15 -9.74 7.08 22.04
C ALA A 15 -10.93 7.97 22.41
N LEU A 16 -12.15 7.45 22.29
CA LEU A 16 -13.38 8.16 22.67
C LEU A 16 -13.38 8.55 24.15
N ALA A 17 -13.02 7.63 25.04
CA ALA A 17 -12.91 7.93 26.48
C ALA A 17 -11.84 9.00 26.77
N LYS A 18 -10.76 9.06 26.00
CA LYS A 18 -9.76 10.13 26.10
C LYS A 18 -10.29 11.47 25.60
N TRP A 19 -10.96 11.50 24.44
CA TRP A 19 -11.52 12.73 23.89
C TRP A 19 -12.63 13.32 24.76
N ARG A 20 -13.52 12.47 25.30
CA ARG A 20 -14.56 12.89 26.25
C ARG A 20 -13.98 13.55 27.51
N ARG A 21 -12.82 13.09 27.99
CA ARG A 21 -12.12 13.69 29.14
C ARG A 21 -11.37 14.98 28.80
N ASN A 22 -10.96 15.17 27.55
CA ASN A 22 -10.14 16.29 27.11
C ASN A 22 -10.94 17.45 26.49
N ASN A 23 -12.15 17.72 26.99
CA ASN A 23 -13.07 18.76 26.46
C ASN A 23 -13.47 18.59 24.98
N LEU A 24 -13.33 17.40 24.41
CA LEU A 24 -13.74 17.07 23.04
C LEU A 24 -15.01 16.21 23.02
N LYS A 25 -15.91 16.40 23.99
CA LYS A 25 -17.11 15.57 24.13
C LYS A 25 -18.00 15.62 22.88
N SER A 26 -18.32 16.81 22.39
CA SER A 26 -19.14 16.98 21.17
C SER A 26 -18.51 16.32 19.95
N PHE A 27 -17.18 16.44 19.82
CA PHE A 27 -16.44 15.76 18.75
C PHE A 27 -16.49 14.24 18.91
N ALA A 28 -16.27 13.71 20.11
CA ALA A 28 -16.30 12.28 20.37
C ALA A 28 -17.69 11.68 20.09
N ASP A 29 -18.75 12.37 20.51
CA ASP A 29 -20.13 11.91 20.30
C ASP A 29 -20.51 11.96 18.80
N HIS A 30 -20.09 13.00 18.08
CA HIS A 30 -20.24 13.06 16.63
C HIS A 30 -19.42 11.98 15.91
N PHE A 31 -18.18 11.76 16.34
CA PHE A 31 -17.30 10.77 15.73
C PHE A 31 -17.84 9.35 15.92
N GLU A 32 -18.27 9.00 17.13
CA GLU A 32 -18.89 7.70 17.42
C GLU A 32 -20.14 7.50 16.55
N LYS A 33 -21.03 8.50 16.51
CA LYS A 33 -22.28 8.41 15.74
C LYS A 33 -22.07 8.28 14.24
N GLU A 34 -21.19 9.07 13.63
CA GLU A 34 -21.06 9.12 12.16
C GLU A 34 -20.05 8.10 11.63
N TRP A 35 -18.91 7.94 12.32
CA TRP A 35 -17.75 7.20 11.81
C TRP A 35 -17.59 5.82 12.42
N ILE A 36 -18.27 5.50 13.52
CA ILE A 36 -18.22 4.15 14.11
C ILE A 36 -19.55 3.44 13.93
N GLU A 37 -20.65 4.04 14.36
CA GLU A 37 -21.99 3.45 14.32
C GLU A 37 -22.78 3.87 13.07
N GLY A 38 -22.29 4.89 12.37
CA GLY A 38 -22.99 5.54 11.27
C GLY A 38 -22.71 4.95 9.90
N PRO A 39 -23.28 5.56 8.85
CA PRO A 39 -23.15 5.05 7.48
C PRO A 39 -21.72 5.11 6.93
N PHE A 40 -20.85 5.90 7.56
CA PHE A 40 -19.46 6.01 7.15
C PHE A 40 -18.56 4.99 7.83
N SER A 41 -19.10 4.03 8.60
CA SER A 41 -18.33 3.06 9.37
C SER A 41 -17.27 2.34 8.56
N ASN A 42 -17.46 2.08 7.26
CA ASN A 42 -16.59 1.15 6.52
C ASN A 42 -15.21 1.71 6.10
N TRP A 43 -14.75 2.78 6.75
CA TRP A 43 -13.45 3.40 6.50
C TRP A 43 -12.28 2.70 7.20
N GLN A 44 -12.54 1.74 8.12
CA GLN A 44 -11.44 1.10 8.84
C GLN A 44 -10.57 0.26 7.90
N ILE A 45 -9.28 0.23 8.22
CA ILE A 45 -8.26 -0.47 7.42
C ILE A 45 -8.60 -1.96 7.24
N TYR A 46 -9.13 -2.62 8.27
CA TYR A 46 -9.48 -4.06 8.18
C TYR A 46 -10.69 -4.34 7.26
N GLN A 47 -11.49 -3.32 6.93
CA GLN A 47 -12.60 -3.43 5.97
C GLN A 47 -12.19 -2.98 4.56
N THR A 48 -11.03 -2.34 4.43
CA THR A 48 -10.54 -1.81 3.17
C THR A 48 -9.96 -2.95 2.32
N PRO A 49 -10.38 -3.11 1.05
CA PRO A 49 -9.81 -4.13 0.19
C PRO A 49 -8.30 -3.95 0.00
N PRO A 50 -7.53 -5.04 -0.16
CA PRO A 50 -6.10 -4.98 -0.40
C PRO A 50 -5.71 -4.09 -1.59
N GLY A 51 -4.68 -3.25 -1.43
CA GLY A 51 -4.17 -2.34 -2.45
C GLY A 51 -4.87 -0.97 -2.51
N TYR A 52 -5.89 -0.75 -1.69
CA TYR A 52 -6.47 0.59 -1.54
C TYR A 52 -5.67 1.37 -0.50
N SER A 53 -5.30 2.59 -0.87
CA SER A 53 -4.56 3.46 0.03
C SER A 53 -5.43 3.81 1.24
N SER A 54 -4.97 3.43 2.43
CA SER A 54 -5.50 3.90 3.72
C SER A 54 -5.00 5.30 4.08
N SER A 55 -4.10 5.88 3.27
CA SER A 55 -3.55 7.20 3.50
C SER A 55 -4.36 8.29 2.79
N ASN A 56 -4.42 9.45 3.40
CA ASN A 56 -5.01 10.64 2.79
C ASN A 56 -4.09 11.26 1.72
N SER A 57 -2.92 10.69 1.43
CA SER A 57 -1.88 11.30 0.59
C SER A 57 -2.37 11.61 -0.83
N ILE A 58 -3.25 10.77 -1.38
CA ILE A 58 -3.84 10.99 -2.71
C ILE A 58 -4.73 12.24 -2.71
N ILE A 59 -5.60 12.36 -1.70
CA ILE A 59 -6.50 13.50 -1.54
C ILE A 59 -5.70 14.78 -1.24
N GLU A 60 -4.68 14.69 -0.38
CA GLU A 60 -3.80 15.81 -0.07
C GLU A 60 -3.01 16.28 -1.29
N SER A 61 -2.45 15.35 -2.08
CA SER A 61 -1.75 15.65 -3.34
C SER A 61 -2.69 16.30 -4.35
N HIS A 62 -3.92 15.79 -4.48
CA HIS A 62 -4.95 16.39 -5.32
C HIS A 62 -5.28 17.82 -4.89
N ASN A 63 -5.56 18.02 -3.59
CA ASN A 63 -5.86 19.33 -3.01
C ASN A 63 -4.69 20.30 -3.19
N ARG A 64 -3.46 19.83 -3.07
CA ARG A 64 -2.26 20.62 -3.35
C ARG A 64 -2.21 21.05 -4.81
N THR A 65 -2.49 20.16 -5.75
CA THR A 65 -2.53 20.49 -7.19
C THR A 65 -3.59 21.55 -7.48
N VAL A 66 -4.80 21.46 -6.90
CA VAL A 66 -5.83 22.51 -7.03
C VAL A 66 -5.33 23.84 -6.47
N LYS A 67 -4.71 23.81 -5.29
CA LYS A 67 -4.16 25.00 -4.63
C LYS A 67 -3.03 25.66 -5.43
N VAL A 68 -2.14 24.86 -6.00
CA VAL A 68 -0.93 25.36 -6.68
C VAL A 68 -1.20 25.71 -8.13
N SER A 69 -1.83 24.82 -8.90
CA SER A 69 -1.91 24.92 -10.36
C SER A 69 -3.15 25.63 -10.86
N PHE A 70 -4.25 25.59 -10.11
CA PHE A 70 -5.53 26.12 -10.57
C PHE A 70 -5.91 27.41 -9.87
N THR A 71 -5.84 27.43 -8.53
CA THR A 71 -6.22 28.62 -7.75
C THR A 71 -5.05 29.57 -7.50
N LEU A 72 -3.81 29.14 -7.75
CA LEU A 72 -2.58 29.89 -7.45
C LEU A 72 -2.57 30.40 -5.99
N LYS A 73 -3.13 29.60 -5.06
CA LYS A 73 -3.35 29.91 -3.64
C LYS A 73 -4.20 31.16 -3.38
N LYS A 74 -4.97 31.64 -4.36
CA LYS A 74 -5.92 32.74 -4.19
C LYS A 74 -7.24 32.23 -3.61
N ARG A 75 -7.89 33.08 -2.81
CA ARG A 75 -9.25 32.83 -2.31
C ARG A 75 -10.25 33.21 -3.39
N LEU A 76 -11.07 32.26 -3.81
CA LEU A 76 -12.08 32.45 -4.86
C LEU A 76 -13.49 32.46 -4.25
N SER A 77 -14.45 33.04 -4.96
CA SER A 77 -15.86 32.85 -4.65
C SER A 77 -16.26 31.39 -4.88
N ILE A 78 -17.38 30.96 -4.29
CA ILE A 78 -17.90 29.59 -4.48
C ILE A 78 -18.14 29.33 -5.99
N LEU A 79 -18.79 30.27 -6.69
CA LEU A 79 -19.04 30.15 -8.12
C LEU A 79 -17.74 29.95 -8.91
N LYS A 80 -16.73 30.79 -8.66
CA LYS A 80 -15.46 30.70 -9.39
C LYS A 80 -14.69 29.42 -9.08
N THR A 81 -14.87 28.89 -7.87
CA THR A 81 -14.30 27.61 -7.46
C THR A 81 -14.94 26.45 -8.23
N LEU A 82 -16.28 26.47 -8.41
CA LEU A 82 -17.00 25.44 -9.17
C LEU A 82 -16.61 25.44 -10.66
N GLU A 83 -16.53 26.62 -11.29
CA GLU A 83 -16.06 26.76 -12.68
C GLU A 83 -14.67 26.15 -12.87
N LEU A 84 -13.74 26.47 -11.97
CA LEU A 84 -12.37 25.98 -12.02
C LEU A 84 -12.28 24.46 -11.80
N LEU A 85 -13.11 23.90 -10.91
CA LEU A 85 -13.19 22.45 -10.72
C LEU A 85 -13.72 21.77 -11.98
N GLN A 86 -14.70 22.38 -12.67
CA GLN A 86 -15.20 21.88 -13.95
C GLN A 86 -14.11 21.91 -15.04
N GLU A 87 -13.40 23.03 -15.21
CA GLU A 87 -12.27 23.15 -16.14
C GLU A 87 -11.19 22.10 -15.87
N LYS A 88 -10.88 21.85 -14.59
CA LYS A 88 -9.93 20.82 -14.18
C LYS A 88 -10.40 19.42 -14.56
N CYS A 89 -11.69 19.09 -14.36
CA CYS A 89 -12.24 17.81 -14.76
C CYS A 89 -12.08 17.60 -16.27
N ILE A 90 -12.43 18.61 -17.07
CA ILE A 90 -12.25 18.58 -18.54
C ILE A 90 -10.78 18.36 -18.91
N TYR A 91 -9.86 19.11 -18.28
CA TYR A 91 -8.43 18.95 -18.49
C TYR A 91 -7.95 17.53 -18.20
N ILE A 92 -8.35 16.95 -17.06
CA ILE A 92 -7.97 15.58 -16.68
C ILE A 92 -8.55 14.56 -17.67
N CYS A 93 -9.79 14.73 -18.12
CA CYS A 93 -10.39 13.86 -19.14
C CYS A 93 -9.58 13.91 -20.46
N HIS A 94 -9.10 15.07 -20.87
CA HIS A 94 -8.27 15.22 -22.07
C HIS A 94 -6.87 14.61 -21.94
N LEU A 95 -6.34 14.43 -20.73
CA LEU A 95 -5.04 13.76 -20.53
C LEU A 95 -5.08 12.27 -20.89
N ASN A 96 -6.25 11.69 -21.13
CA ASN A 96 -6.45 10.28 -21.50
C ASN A 96 -5.66 9.32 -20.58
N LEU A 97 -5.67 9.62 -19.28
CA LEU A 97 -4.92 8.87 -18.29
C LEU A 97 -5.50 7.45 -18.19
N LYS A 98 -4.68 6.45 -18.49
CA LYS A 98 -5.03 5.05 -18.23
C LYS A 98 -4.82 4.76 -16.74
N LEU A 99 -5.91 4.56 -16.02
CA LEU A 99 -5.84 4.03 -14.65
C LEU A 99 -5.42 2.56 -14.73
N ASN A 100 -4.28 2.24 -14.14
CA ASN A 100 -3.81 0.87 -14.02
C ASN A 100 -4.01 0.42 -12.57
N ASN A 101 -4.93 -0.53 -12.37
CA ASN A 101 -5.23 -1.13 -11.07
C ASN A 101 -4.43 -2.41 -10.81
N GLU A 102 -3.46 -2.71 -11.67
CA GLU A 102 -2.60 -3.87 -11.49
C GLU A 102 -1.53 -3.61 -10.43
N PRO A 103 -1.25 -4.61 -9.57
CA PRO A 103 -0.22 -4.50 -8.56
C PRO A 103 1.15 -4.31 -9.21
N LYS A 104 1.83 -3.22 -8.86
CA LYS A 104 3.20 -2.96 -9.33
C LYS A 104 4.21 -3.60 -8.39
N ILE A 105 4.86 -4.67 -8.85
CA ILE A 105 5.96 -5.31 -8.12
C ILE A 105 7.20 -4.43 -8.22
N ASN A 106 7.56 -3.80 -7.10
CA ASN A 106 8.73 -2.95 -6.98
C ASN A 106 9.99 -3.77 -6.59
N LEU A 107 11.15 -3.12 -6.55
CA LEU A 107 12.44 -3.76 -6.24
C LEU A 107 12.51 -4.33 -4.81
N GLU A 108 11.80 -3.71 -3.87
CA GLU A 108 11.78 -4.11 -2.46
C GLU A 108 11.07 -5.45 -2.28
N ILE A 109 9.89 -5.61 -2.89
CA ILE A 109 9.14 -6.87 -2.90
C ILE A 109 9.96 -7.99 -3.54
N LYS A 110 10.65 -7.71 -4.65
CA LYS A 110 11.54 -8.68 -5.30
C LYS A 110 12.66 -9.12 -4.38
N LYS A 111 13.32 -8.19 -3.68
CA LYS A 111 14.38 -8.51 -2.72
C LYS A 111 13.85 -9.36 -1.58
N GLY A 112 12.71 -8.99 -1.00
CA GLY A 112 12.08 -9.78 0.05
C GLY A 112 11.73 -11.19 -0.41
N ALA A 113 11.31 -11.36 -1.67
CA ALA A 113 11.07 -12.68 -2.24
C ALA A 113 12.36 -13.52 -2.36
N CYS A 114 13.49 -12.91 -2.74
CA CYS A 114 14.79 -13.58 -2.80
C CYS A 114 15.30 -14.08 -1.42
N GLU A 115 14.85 -13.48 -0.33
CA GLU A 115 15.25 -13.85 1.03
C GLU A 115 14.47 -15.05 1.58
N LEU A 116 13.39 -15.44 0.90
CA LEU A 116 12.56 -16.58 1.28
C LEU A 116 13.12 -17.88 0.71
N ALA A 117 12.81 -18.99 1.39
CA ALA A 117 13.19 -20.32 0.98
C ALA A 117 12.03 -21.31 1.19
N ASP A 118 12.14 -22.51 0.62
CA ASP A 118 11.09 -23.54 0.69
C ASP A 118 10.66 -23.88 2.12
N LYS A 119 11.61 -23.83 3.07
CA LYS A 119 11.34 -24.05 4.49
C LYS A 119 10.34 -23.07 5.09
N ASN A 120 10.17 -21.90 4.49
CA ASN A 120 9.22 -20.89 4.94
C ASN A 120 7.77 -21.26 4.57
N PHE A 121 7.56 -22.20 3.64
CA PHE A 121 6.25 -22.53 3.10
C PHE A 121 5.86 -23.96 3.44
N LYS A 122 4.76 -24.12 4.18
CA LYS A 122 4.15 -25.42 4.44
C LYS A 122 2.82 -25.51 3.69
N LYS A 123 2.73 -26.43 2.73
CA LYS A 123 1.47 -26.73 2.02
C LYS A 123 0.45 -27.30 3.00
N ILE A 124 -0.73 -26.69 3.09
CA ILE A 124 -1.87 -27.19 3.88
C ILE A 124 -2.85 -27.94 2.97
N ARG A 125 -3.19 -27.35 1.81
CA ARG A 125 -4.03 -27.93 0.74
C ARG A 125 -3.49 -27.48 -0.62
N ASP A 126 -4.12 -27.88 -1.72
CA ASP A 126 -3.58 -27.65 -3.07
C ASP A 126 -3.09 -26.23 -3.34
N SER A 127 -3.96 -25.24 -3.14
CA SER A 127 -3.63 -23.83 -3.34
C SER A 127 -3.38 -23.06 -2.03
N PHE A 128 -3.40 -23.74 -0.88
CA PHE A 128 -3.27 -23.10 0.43
C PHE A 128 -1.94 -23.42 1.11
N PHE A 129 -1.19 -22.37 1.44
CA PHE A 129 0.12 -22.46 2.08
C PHE A 129 0.14 -21.66 3.38
N LEU A 130 0.80 -22.22 4.39
CA LEU A 130 1.19 -21.49 5.59
C LEU A 130 2.60 -20.96 5.41
N VAL A 131 2.75 -19.65 5.45
CA VAL A 131 4.02 -18.96 5.29
C VAL A 131 4.52 -18.51 6.65
N THR A 132 5.75 -18.88 7.02
CA THR A 132 6.37 -18.49 8.29
C THR A 132 7.56 -17.58 8.04
N VAL A 133 7.45 -16.32 8.46
CA VAL A 133 8.51 -15.31 8.37
C VAL A 133 8.66 -14.63 9.73
N ASN A 134 9.88 -14.59 10.27
CA ASN A 134 10.18 -14.00 11.58
C ASN A 134 9.24 -14.49 12.70
N GLN A 135 8.95 -15.80 12.72
CA GLN A 135 8.05 -16.47 13.67
C GLN A 135 6.55 -16.11 13.53
N ILE A 136 6.20 -15.19 12.64
CA ILE A 136 4.81 -14.86 12.32
C ILE A 136 4.34 -15.77 11.18
N LYS A 137 3.08 -16.19 11.27
CA LYS A 137 2.45 -17.09 10.30
C LYS A 137 1.39 -16.33 9.51
N PHE A 138 1.37 -16.55 8.20
CA PHE A 138 0.40 -15.97 7.28
C PHE A 138 -0.19 -17.07 6.41
N HIS A 139 -1.48 -17.00 6.10
CA HIS A 139 -2.06 -17.83 5.06
C HIS A 139 -1.87 -17.19 3.69
N LEU A 140 -1.57 -18.04 2.72
CA LEU A 140 -1.38 -17.70 1.31
C LEU A 140 -2.30 -18.61 0.49
N ASN A 141 -3.16 -18.01 -0.33
CA ASN A 141 -4.04 -18.71 -1.24
C ASN A 141 -3.64 -18.38 -2.68
N LEU A 142 -3.36 -19.41 -3.47
CA LEU A 142 -2.95 -19.28 -4.87
C LEU A 142 -4.14 -19.24 -5.84
N ASP A 143 -5.34 -19.65 -5.43
CA ASP A 143 -6.52 -19.62 -6.30
C ASP A 143 -6.97 -18.18 -6.59
N ASP A 144 -6.87 -17.30 -5.59
CA ASP A 144 -7.23 -15.89 -5.66
C ASP A 144 -6.03 -14.94 -5.56
N LEU A 145 -4.81 -15.50 -5.51
CA LEU A 145 -3.55 -14.76 -5.33
C LEU A 145 -3.58 -13.84 -4.09
N SER A 146 -4.08 -14.33 -2.97
CA SER A 146 -4.20 -13.57 -1.72
C SER A 146 -3.24 -14.00 -0.62
N CYS A 147 -2.88 -13.05 0.26
CA CYS A 147 -2.04 -13.31 1.43
C CYS A 147 -2.47 -12.45 2.61
N GLU A 148 -2.31 -12.96 3.83
CA GLU A 148 -2.66 -12.25 5.07
C GLU A 148 -1.55 -11.32 5.59
N CYS A 149 -0.45 -11.17 4.86
CA CYS A 149 0.64 -10.30 5.30
C CYS A 149 0.32 -8.82 5.05
N VAL A 150 0.91 -7.94 5.86
CA VAL A 150 0.70 -6.49 5.80
C VAL A 150 1.03 -5.93 4.41
N ASP A 151 2.10 -6.38 3.79
CA ASP A 151 2.48 -5.95 2.44
C ASP A 151 1.39 -6.23 1.40
N TYR A 152 0.67 -7.35 1.52
CA TYR A 152 -0.42 -7.67 0.61
C TYR A 152 -1.61 -6.73 0.80
N PHE A 153 -2.00 -6.46 2.05
CA PHE A 153 -3.08 -5.51 2.32
C PHE A 153 -2.74 -4.10 1.82
N ASP A 154 -1.49 -3.67 1.96
CA ASP A 154 -1.05 -2.35 1.50
C ASP A 154 -0.95 -2.26 -0.05
N LYS A 155 -0.36 -3.28 -0.69
CA LYS A 155 0.08 -3.18 -2.10
C LYS A 155 -0.66 -4.11 -3.06
N LYS A 156 -1.57 -4.96 -2.57
CA LYS A 156 -2.20 -6.08 -3.30
C LYS A 156 -1.20 -7.11 -3.86
N VAL A 157 0.04 -7.07 -3.39
CA VAL A 157 1.11 -8.01 -3.74
C VAL A 157 2.17 -8.01 -2.64
N CYS A 158 2.81 -9.14 -2.41
CA CYS A 158 3.82 -9.31 -1.37
C CYS A 158 4.96 -10.22 -1.83
N SER A 159 6.05 -10.25 -1.05
CA SER A 159 7.20 -11.12 -1.29
C SER A 159 6.81 -12.60 -1.32
N HIS A 160 5.83 -13.02 -0.52
CA HIS A 160 5.36 -14.41 -0.47
C HIS A 160 4.72 -14.85 -1.79
N LEU A 161 3.84 -14.01 -2.35
CA LEU A 161 3.20 -14.27 -3.65
C LEU A 161 4.24 -14.27 -4.77
N VAL A 162 5.15 -13.29 -4.78
CA VAL A 162 6.21 -13.21 -5.79
C VAL A 162 7.13 -14.43 -5.72
N TYR A 163 7.47 -14.90 -4.52
CA TYR A 163 8.25 -16.13 -4.37
C TYR A 163 7.54 -17.34 -4.98
N MET A 164 6.25 -17.53 -4.66
CA MET A 164 5.46 -18.64 -5.19
C MET A 164 5.25 -18.54 -6.70
N ALA A 165 5.09 -17.32 -7.25
CA ALA A 165 5.01 -17.09 -8.69
C ALA A 165 6.26 -17.57 -9.41
N HIS A 166 7.45 -17.25 -8.89
CA HIS A 166 8.71 -17.76 -9.43
C HIS A 166 8.87 -19.28 -9.26
N LYS A 167 8.43 -19.83 -8.13
CA LYS A 167 8.57 -21.26 -7.84
C LYS A 167 7.65 -22.13 -8.72
N LEU A 168 6.42 -21.68 -8.93
CA LEU A 168 5.38 -22.46 -9.63
C LEU A 168 5.15 -22.00 -11.07
N GLY A 169 5.75 -20.87 -11.48
CA GLY A 169 5.70 -20.39 -12.87
C GLY A 169 4.36 -19.76 -13.27
N PHE A 170 3.68 -19.08 -12.36
CA PHE A 170 2.44 -18.33 -12.67
C PHE A 170 2.67 -16.80 -12.66
N ASN A 171 1.77 -16.07 -13.33
CA ASN A 171 1.85 -14.61 -13.45
C ASN A 171 1.07 -13.89 -12.34
N ILE A 172 1.50 -12.69 -11.96
CA ILE A 172 0.77 -11.80 -11.04
C ILE A 172 0.45 -10.50 -11.78
N GLY A 173 -0.75 -10.40 -12.36
CA GLY A 173 -1.07 -9.32 -13.31
C GLY A 173 -0.11 -9.33 -14.49
N ASP A 174 0.42 -8.17 -14.87
CA ASP A 174 1.48 -8.00 -15.87
C ASP A 174 2.84 -8.58 -15.46
N TYR A 175 3.04 -8.96 -14.19
CA TYR A 175 4.31 -9.52 -13.75
C TYR A 175 4.49 -10.97 -14.20
N LYS A 176 5.54 -11.18 -14.99
CA LYS A 176 6.01 -12.49 -15.42
C LYS A 176 7.28 -12.85 -14.67
N PRO A 177 7.35 -14.00 -13.99
CA PRO A 177 8.56 -14.45 -13.34
C PRO A 177 9.61 -14.86 -14.39
N ASP A 178 10.58 -14.00 -14.63
CA ASP A 178 11.72 -14.29 -15.52
C ASP A 178 12.76 -15.15 -14.77
N GLY A 179 12.66 -16.48 -14.88
CA GLY A 179 13.65 -17.42 -14.33
C GLY A 179 13.76 -17.43 -12.79
N GLN A 180 14.65 -18.28 -12.25
CA GLN A 180 14.90 -18.36 -10.80
C GLN A 180 15.47 -17.05 -10.26
N PHE A 181 15.20 -16.71 -8.98
CA PHE A 181 15.81 -15.57 -8.30
C PHE A 181 17.34 -15.67 -8.32
N VAL A 182 17.98 -15.00 -9.28
CA VAL A 182 19.44 -14.94 -9.30
C VAL A 182 19.87 -13.90 -8.28
N THR A 183 20.43 -14.36 -7.15
CA THR A 183 21.25 -13.51 -6.29
C THR A 183 22.45 -13.02 -7.10
N LEU A 184 22.31 -11.86 -7.75
CA LEU A 184 23.44 -11.18 -8.36
C LEU A 184 24.42 -10.86 -7.22
N LYS A 185 25.57 -11.55 -7.20
CA LYS A 185 26.68 -11.20 -6.30
C LYS A 185 26.95 -9.70 -6.49
N LYS A 186 26.82 -8.91 -5.42
CA LYS A 186 27.22 -7.50 -5.42
C LYS A 186 28.62 -7.43 -6.01
N ARG A 187 28.79 -6.82 -7.19
CA ARG A 187 30.12 -6.50 -7.70
C ARG A 187 30.75 -5.59 -6.65
N GLY A 188 31.81 -6.09 -5.99
CA GLY A 188 32.57 -5.29 -5.04
C GLY A 188 32.99 -3.98 -5.69
N ARG A 189 33.10 -2.91 -4.90
CA ARG A 189 33.64 -1.63 -5.35
C ARG A 189 34.96 -1.92 -6.09
N PRO A 190 35.13 -1.52 -7.36
CA PRO A 190 36.39 -1.68 -8.06
C PRO A 190 37.51 -1.08 -7.20
N ARG A 191 38.62 -1.80 -7.04
CA ARG A 191 39.79 -1.22 -6.35
C ARG A 191 40.21 0.04 -7.13
N LEU A 192 40.36 1.15 -6.41
CA LEU A 192 40.94 2.37 -6.97
C LEU A 192 42.29 2.01 -7.61
N ALA A 193 42.49 2.42 -8.86
CA ALA A 193 43.74 2.21 -9.56
C ALA A 193 44.86 2.97 -8.82
N THR A 194 45.71 2.25 -8.11
CA THR A 194 46.99 2.77 -7.63
C THR A 194 47.92 2.91 -8.82
N ASN A 195 48.32 4.15 -9.13
CA ASN A 195 49.38 4.57 -10.05
C ASN A 195 48.95 5.02 -11.47
N ALA A 196 48.13 6.07 -11.56
CA ALA A 196 47.91 6.78 -12.81
C ALA A 196 48.85 7.99 -13.04
N LEU A 197 49.78 8.30 -12.13
CA LEU A 197 50.72 9.43 -12.31
C LEU A 197 52.08 9.11 -11.68
N ARG A 198 52.97 8.43 -12.41
CA ARG A 198 54.40 8.76 -12.35
C ARG A 198 54.64 9.75 -13.48
N LYS A 199 54.74 11.03 -13.12
CA LYS A 199 55.32 12.04 -13.99
C LYS A 199 56.81 12.05 -13.67
N ASP A 200 57.62 11.70 -14.67
CA ASP A 200 59.00 12.16 -14.75
C ASP A 200 59.01 13.66 -15.13
#